data_AF-A0A1A3SLX5-F1
#
_entry.id   AF-A0A1A3SLX5-F1
#
_cell.length_a   1.000
_cell.length_b   1.000
_cell.length_c   1.000
_cell.angle_alpha   90.00
_cell.angle_beta   90.00
_cell.angle_gamma   90.00
#
_symmetry.space_group_name_H-M   'P 1'
#
loop_
_entity.id
_entity.type
_entity.pdbx_description
1 polymer ?
#
loop_
_entity_poly.entity_id
_entity_poly.type
_entity_poly.pdbx_seq_one_letter_code
_entity_poly.pdbx_strand_id
1 'polypeptide(L)'
;LARAIPLPTQFEFMAVSSYGSSTSSSGVVRILKDLDRDIEGRDVLIVEDVVDSGLTLSWLLRNLKTRHPRSLRVCTLLRKPDAQGAHVDIAYVGFDIPNDFVVGYGLDYDERYRDLSYIGTLDPRVYQQ
;
A
#
# COMPACT_ATOMS: atom_id res chain seq x y z
N LEU A 1 -13.63 -1.69 1.07
CA LEU A 1 -13.36 -2.96 0.38
C LEU A 1 -14.06 -4.16 1.02
N ALA A 2 -13.70 -4.60 2.23
CA ALA A 2 -14.27 -5.81 2.85
C ALA A 2 -15.81 -5.87 2.87
N ARG A 3 -16.50 -4.77 3.19
CA ARG A 3 -17.97 -4.69 3.14
C ARG A 3 -18.60 -4.92 1.76
N ALA A 4 -17.81 -4.82 0.68
CA ALA A 4 -18.23 -5.07 -0.70
C ALA A 4 -17.82 -6.47 -1.20
N ILE A 5 -17.03 -7.22 -0.44
CA ILE A 5 -16.66 -8.60 -0.76
C ILE A 5 -17.79 -9.51 -0.24
N PRO A 6 -18.46 -10.33 -1.08
CA PRO A 6 -19.59 -11.16 -0.67
C PRO A 6 -19.17 -12.45 0.06
N LEU A 7 -18.00 -12.44 0.69
CA LEU A 7 -17.39 -13.56 1.39
C LEU A 7 -16.96 -13.12 2.80
N PRO A 8 -16.92 -14.03 3.79
CA PRO A 8 -16.39 -13.71 5.10
C PRO A 8 -14.89 -13.38 5.01
N THR A 9 -14.51 -12.18 5.46
CA THR A 9 -13.11 -11.72 5.48
C THR A 9 -12.65 -11.46 6.91
N GLN A 10 -11.38 -11.74 7.20
CA GLN A 10 -10.70 -11.35 8.44
C GLN A 10 -9.73 -10.21 8.17
N PHE A 11 -9.51 -9.36 9.18
CA PHE A 11 -8.59 -8.24 9.08
C PHE A 11 -7.34 -8.52 9.90
N GLU A 12 -6.21 -8.17 9.32
CA GLU A 12 -4.92 -8.03 9.99
C GLU A 12 -4.32 -6.70 9.55
N PHE A 13 -3.51 -6.10 10.42
CA PHE A 13 -2.87 -4.82 10.16
C PHE A 13 -1.39 -4.94 10.45
N MET A 14 -0.56 -4.39 9.57
CA MET A 14 0.87 -4.21 9.80
C MET A 14 1.19 -2.72 9.84
N ALA A 15 2.06 -2.32 10.75
CA ALA A 15 2.63 -0.97 10.75
C ALA A 15 4.10 -1.07 10.36
N VAL A 16 4.47 -0.35 9.31
CA VAL A 16 5.82 -0.37 8.75
C VAL A 16 6.35 1.04 8.59
N SER A 17 7.67 1.21 8.72
CA SER A 17 8.35 2.48 8.45
C SER A 17 9.56 2.27 7.55
N SER A 18 9.79 3.17 6.59
CA SER A 18 11.02 3.21 5.80
C SER A 18 12.23 3.53 6.68
N TYR A 19 13.38 2.89 6.42
CA TYR A 19 14.63 3.28 7.07
C TYR A 19 15.22 4.54 6.38
N GLY A 20 15.24 5.67 7.09
CA GLY A 20 15.92 6.91 6.70
C GLY A 20 14.97 8.08 6.38
N SER A 21 15.44 9.30 6.60
CA SER A 21 14.76 10.58 6.31
C SER A 21 14.93 11.06 4.86
N SER A 22 15.50 10.23 3.98
CA SER A 22 15.73 10.54 2.58
C SER A 22 14.54 10.14 1.71
N THR A 23 14.19 10.98 0.74
CA THR A 23 13.12 10.79 -0.27
C THR A 23 13.28 9.55 -1.15
N SER A 24 14.40 8.83 -1.05
CA SER A 24 14.62 7.52 -1.66
C SER A 24 14.50 6.40 -0.62
N SER A 25 13.52 5.51 -0.75
CA SER A 25 13.43 4.32 0.10
C SER A 25 14.60 3.38 -0.21
N SER A 26 15.36 2.97 0.80
CA SER A 26 16.39 1.93 0.67
C SER A 26 15.83 0.55 0.32
N GLY A 27 14.50 0.41 0.22
CA GLY A 27 13.79 -0.87 0.08
C GLY A 27 13.83 -1.74 1.34
N VAL A 28 14.53 -1.29 2.39
CA VAL A 28 14.53 -1.91 3.71
C VAL A 28 13.47 -1.24 4.56
N VAL A 29 12.59 -2.04 5.13
CA VAL A 29 11.41 -1.62 5.88
C VAL A 29 11.53 -2.14 7.31
N ARG A 30 11.25 -1.28 8.29
CA ARG A 30 11.16 -1.68 9.71
C ARG A 30 9.71 -2.06 10.02
N ILE A 31 9.50 -3.22 10.63
CA ILE A 31 8.21 -3.60 11.21
C ILE A 31 8.08 -2.92 12.57
N LEU A 32 7.06 -2.07 12.73
CA LEU A 32 6.66 -1.48 14.01
C LEU A 32 5.58 -2.31 14.69
N LYS A 33 4.67 -2.90 13.90
CA LYS A 33 3.66 -3.85 14.35
C LYS A 33 3.51 -4.95 13.30
N ASP A 34 3.71 -6.18 13.73
CA ASP A 34 3.56 -7.37 12.87
C ASP A 34 2.12 -7.92 12.95
N LEU A 35 1.83 -8.95 12.15
CA LEU A 35 0.60 -9.74 12.20
C LEU A 35 0.41 -10.37 13.58
N ASP A 36 -0.81 -10.32 14.11
CA ASP A 36 -1.17 -10.91 15.40
C ASP A 36 -1.42 -12.42 15.28
N ARG A 37 -1.71 -12.88 14.05
CA ARG A 37 -2.06 -14.27 13.73
C ARG A 37 -1.18 -14.82 12.62
N ASP A 38 -0.92 -16.11 12.70
CA ASP A 38 -0.25 -16.83 11.63
C ASP A 38 -1.11 -16.89 10.36
N ILE A 39 -0.45 -16.76 9.21
CA ILE A 39 -1.02 -16.79 7.88
C ILE A 39 -0.65 -18.06 7.10
N GLU A 40 0.04 -19.02 7.70
CA GLU A 40 0.34 -20.32 7.09
C GLU A 40 -0.93 -20.98 6.54
N GLY A 41 -0.90 -21.39 5.28
CA GLY A 41 -2.03 -22.04 4.60
C GLY A 41 -3.26 -21.16 4.35
N ARG A 42 -3.17 -19.84 4.59
CA ARG A 42 -4.28 -18.89 4.38
C ARG A 42 -4.24 -18.24 2.99
N ASP A 43 -5.41 -17.82 2.51
CA ASP A 43 -5.49 -16.92 1.35
C ASP A 43 -5.37 -15.49 1.84
N VAL A 44 -4.28 -14.82 1.44
CA VAL A 44 -3.94 -13.47 1.91
C VAL A 44 -4.08 -12.48 0.76
N LEU A 45 -4.85 -11.42 1.00
CA LEU A 45 -4.97 -10.28 0.11
C LEU A 45 -4.38 -9.05 0.81
N ILE A 46 -3.25 -8.57 0.30
CA ILE A 46 -2.67 -7.29 0.72
C ILE A 46 -3.57 -6.18 0.13
N VAL A 47 -3.96 -5.21 0.96
CA VAL A 47 -4.81 -4.08 0.57
C VAL A 47 -4.03 -2.79 0.78
N GLU A 48 -3.71 -2.11 -0.30
CA GLU A 48 -2.98 -0.83 -0.33
C GLU A 48 -3.92 0.30 -0.82
N ASP A 49 -3.68 1.52 -0.36
CA ASP A 49 -4.34 2.72 -0.87
C ASP A 49 -3.70 3.19 -2.19
N VAL A 50 -2.37 3.24 -2.26
CA VAL A 50 -1.62 3.60 -3.47
C VAL A 50 -0.35 2.77 -3.63
N VAL A 51 -0.06 2.36 -4.86
CA VAL A 51 1.27 1.84 -5.22
C VAL A 51 1.98 2.86 -6.10
N ASP A 52 3.06 3.41 -5.55
CA ASP A 52 4.00 4.31 -6.22
C ASP A 52 5.21 3.52 -6.75
N SER A 53 6.40 3.61 -6.16
CA SER A 53 7.59 2.86 -6.61
C SER A 53 7.51 1.33 -6.46
N GLY A 54 6.54 0.80 -5.70
CA GLY A 54 6.38 -0.63 -5.44
C GLY A 54 7.48 -1.27 -4.56
N LEU A 55 8.45 -0.51 -4.04
CA LEU A 55 9.58 -1.05 -3.26
C LEU A 55 9.15 -1.63 -1.91
N THR A 56 8.35 -0.88 -1.13
CA THR A 56 7.79 -1.34 0.14
C THR A 56 6.91 -2.58 -0.06
N LEU A 57 6.03 -2.54 -1.06
CA LEU A 57 5.15 -3.66 -1.40
C LEU A 57 5.94 -4.90 -1.83
N SER A 58 7.00 -4.74 -2.62
CA SER A 58 7.90 -5.85 -3.01
C SER A 58 8.54 -6.50 -1.80
N TRP A 59 8.96 -5.69 -0.82
CA TRP A 59 9.51 -6.19 0.43
C TRP A 59 8.46 -6.93 1.26
N LEU A 60 7.25 -6.37 1.42
CA LEU A 60 6.13 -7.01 2.11
C LEU A 60 5.76 -8.35 1.48
N LEU A 61 5.68 -8.41 0.15
CA LEU A 61 5.41 -9.66 -0.56
C LEU A 61 6.49 -10.72 -0.29
N ARG A 62 7.77 -10.36 -0.30
CA ARG A 62 8.85 -11.31 0.04
C ARG A 62 8.74 -11.77 1.49
N ASN A 63 8.51 -10.85 2.43
CA ASN A 63 8.37 -11.17 3.85
C ASN A 63 7.17 -12.07 4.15
N LEU A 64 6.00 -11.80 3.55
CA LEU A 64 4.80 -12.59 3.79
C LEU A 64 4.87 -13.95 3.08
N LYS A 65 5.57 -14.08 1.95
CA LYS A 65 5.80 -15.37 1.28
C LYS A 65 6.57 -16.36 2.16
N THR A 66 7.49 -15.90 3.02
CA THR A 66 8.23 -16.80 3.93
C THR A 66 7.38 -17.34 5.06
N ARG A 67 6.13 -16.86 5.22
CA ARG A 67 5.14 -17.37 6.18
C ARG A 67 4.22 -18.43 5.57
N HIS A 68 4.52 -18.88 4.35
CA HIS A 68 3.84 -19.98 3.66
C HIS A 68 2.31 -19.84 3.55
N PRO A 69 1.76 -18.69 3.11
CA PRO A 69 0.33 -18.60 2.81
C PRO A 69 -0.03 -19.51 1.62
N ARG A 70 -1.28 -19.99 1.57
CA ARG A 70 -1.81 -20.76 0.43
C ARG A 70 -1.86 -19.92 -0.84
N SER A 71 -2.25 -18.64 -0.71
CA SER A 71 -2.17 -17.67 -1.80
C SER A 71 -1.85 -16.29 -1.25
N LEU A 72 -1.13 -15.49 -2.05
CA LEU A 72 -0.78 -14.12 -1.71
C LEU A 72 -1.01 -13.23 -2.94
N ARG A 73 -1.96 -12.30 -2.85
CA ARG A 73 -2.31 -11.35 -3.91
C ARG A 73 -2.32 -9.92 -3.38
N VAL A 74 -2.30 -8.95 -4.29
CA VAL A 74 -2.37 -7.52 -3.96
C VAL A 74 -3.62 -6.90 -4.60
N CYS A 75 -4.31 -6.06 -3.82
CA CYS A 75 -5.34 -5.13 -4.26
C CYS A 75 -4.88 -3.72 -3.89
N THR A 76 -4.90 -2.79 -4.84
CA THR A 76 -4.65 -1.37 -4.57
C THR A 76 -5.77 -0.50 -5.11
N LEU A 77 -6.06 0.60 -4.42
CA LEU A 77 -7.01 1.58 -4.93
C LEU A 77 -6.41 2.38 -6.09
N LEU A 78 -5.17 2.89 -5.94
CA LEU A 78 -4.49 3.69 -6.95
C LEU A 78 -3.15 3.07 -7.37
N ARG A 79 -2.84 3.11 -8.67
CA ARG A 79 -1.53 2.71 -9.19
C ARG A 79 -0.93 3.84 -10.02
N LYS A 80 0.30 4.24 -9.70
CA LYS A 80 1.07 5.22 -10.48
C LYS A 80 1.94 4.53 -11.55
N PRO A 81 2.43 5.28 -12.55
CA PRO A 81 3.20 4.69 -13.66
C PRO A 81 4.50 4.01 -13.19
N ASP A 82 5.18 4.58 -12.20
CA ASP A 82 6.45 4.05 -11.69
C ASP A 82 6.30 2.66 -11.05
N ALA A 83 5.09 2.31 -10.56
CA ALA A 83 4.77 0.98 -10.05
C ALA A 83 4.91 -0.11 -11.10
N GLN A 84 4.69 0.23 -12.37
CA GLN A 84 4.74 -0.73 -13.48
C GLN A 84 6.18 -1.21 -13.72
N GLY A 85 7.18 -0.38 -13.43
CA GLY A 85 8.60 -0.73 -13.55
C GLY A 85 9.10 -1.68 -12.46
N ALA A 86 8.38 -1.78 -11.32
CA ALA A 86 8.82 -2.53 -10.15
C ALA A 86 8.56 -4.05 -10.21
N HIS A 87 8.00 -4.56 -11.32
CA HIS A 87 7.65 -5.98 -11.50
C HIS A 87 6.78 -6.58 -10.37
N VAL A 88 5.96 -5.76 -9.72
CA VAL A 88 4.98 -6.25 -8.74
C VAL A 88 3.70 -6.59 -9.46
N ASP A 89 3.32 -7.87 -9.43
CA ASP A 89 2.04 -8.32 -9.98
C ASP A 89 0.91 -7.91 -9.03
N ILE A 90 0.06 -6.98 -9.49
CA ILE A 90 -1.07 -6.46 -8.74
C ILE A 90 -2.34 -7.03 -9.36
N ALA A 91 -2.96 -7.97 -8.66
CA ALA A 91 -4.12 -8.71 -9.13
C ALA A 91 -5.38 -7.84 -9.29
N TYR A 92 -5.52 -6.79 -8.46
CA TYR A 92 -6.68 -5.90 -8.49
C TYR A 92 -6.22 -4.44 -8.37
N VAL A 93 -6.57 -3.63 -9.36
CA VAL A 93 -6.28 -2.19 -9.40
C VAL A 93 -7.61 -1.46 -9.52
N GLY A 94 -7.84 -0.48 -8.63
CA GLY A 94 -9.00 0.40 -8.72
C GLY A 94 -8.86 1.39 -9.88
N PHE A 95 -7.81 2.22 -9.83
CA PHE A 95 -7.55 3.26 -10.82
C PHE A 95 -6.06 3.39 -11.12
N ASP A 96 -5.71 3.46 -12.41
CA ASP A 96 -4.41 3.95 -12.85
C ASP A 96 -4.45 5.48 -12.92
N ILE A 97 -3.49 6.15 -12.29
CA ILE A 97 -3.41 7.62 -12.22
C ILE A 97 -2.07 8.14 -12.76
N PRO A 98 -1.99 9.41 -13.20
CA PRO A 98 -0.71 10.06 -13.50
C PRO A 98 0.20 10.15 -12.27
N ASN A 99 1.46 10.58 -12.47
CA ASN A 99 2.40 10.80 -11.37
C ASN A 99 2.17 12.16 -10.67
N ASP A 100 0.94 12.39 -10.22
CA ASP A 100 0.54 13.58 -9.47
C ASP A 100 0.56 13.33 -7.97
N PHE A 101 0.76 14.40 -7.18
CA PHE A 101 0.65 14.33 -5.73
C PHE A 101 -0.82 14.37 -5.32
N VAL A 102 -1.36 13.23 -4.88
CA VAL A 102 -2.78 13.08 -4.50
C VAL A 102 -2.95 12.89 -3.00
N VAL A 103 -4.04 13.44 -2.46
CA VAL A 103 -4.45 13.32 -1.06
C VAL A 103 -5.92 12.94 -0.96
N GLY A 104 -6.36 12.50 0.22
CA GLY A 104 -7.75 12.12 0.48
C GLY A 104 -7.98 10.62 0.49
N TYR A 105 -9.10 10.21 1.10
CA TYR A 105 -9.50 8.81 1.22
C TYR A 105 -8.41 7.91 1.84
N GLY A 106 -7.77 8.40 2.90
CA GLY A 106 -6.64 7.74 3.57
C GLY A 106 -5.26 8.26 3.18
N LEU A 107 -5.10 8.82 1.98
CA LEU A 107 -3.84 9.43 1.51
C LEU A 107 -3.61 10.77 2.21
N ASP A 108 -2.36 11.10 2.51
CA ASP A 108 -2.00 12.28 3.28
C ASP A 108 -0.92 13.17 2.69
N TYR A 109 -0.85 14.36 3.28
CA TYR A 109 0.34 15.19 3.30
C TYR A 109 0.51 15.72 4.73
N ASP A 110 1.62 15.37 5.38
CA ASP A 110 1.93 15.74 6.77
C ASP A 110 0.79 15.36 7.74
N GLU A 111 0.28 14.13 7.62
CA GLU A 111 -0.84 13.58 8.40
C GLU A 111 -2.20 14.28 8.20
N ARG A 112 -2.31 15.17 7.23
CA ARG A 112 -3.56 15.89 6.90
C ARG A 112 -4.25 15.27 5.69
N TYR A 113 -5.53 15.65 5.50
CA TYR A 113 -6.38 15.31 4.35
C TYR A 113 -6.89 13.86 4.26
N ARG A 114 -6.43 12.93 5.11
CA ARG A 114 -6.88 11.52 5.11
C ARG A 114 -8.41 11.36 5.23
N ASP A 115 -9.06 12.32 5.88
CA ASP A 115 -10.49 12.37 6.20
C ASP A 115 -11.39 12.78 5.02
N LEU A 116 -10.81 13.26 3.91
CA LEU A 116 -11.58 13.60 2.72
C LEU A 116 -12.24 12.34 2.11
N SER A 117 -13.50 12.47 1.71
CA SER A 117 -14.29 11.38 1.08
C SER A 117 -14.01 11.20 -0.42
N TYR A 118 -13.12 12.01 -0.98
CA TYR A 118 -12.69 11.98 -2.37
C TYR A 118 -11.16 12.05 -2.45
N ILE A 119 -10.63 11.72 -3.63
CA ILE A 119 -9.21 11.82 -3.94
C ILE A 119 -9.02 13.01 -4.87
N GLY A 120 -8.00 13.84 -4.60
CA GLY A 120 -7.70 15.02 -5.41
C GLY A 120 -6.22 15.35 -5.38
N THR A 121 -5.78 16.17 -6.35
CA THR A 121 -4.41 16.67 -6.42
C THR A 121 -4.18 17.80 -5.42
N LEU A 122 -3.04 17.78 -4.72
CA LEU A 122 -2.65 18.85 -3.81
C LEU A 122 -2.03 20.02 -4.60
N ASP A 123 -2.36 21.25 -4.25
CA ASP A 123 -1.78 22.44 -4.88
C ASP A 123 -0.26 22.52 -4.58
N PRO A 124 0.61 22.66 -5.59
CA PRO A 124 2.07 22.71 -5.40
C PRO A 124 2.55 23.73 -4.36
N ARG A 125 1.83 24.84 -4.17
CA ARG A 125 2.17 25.88 -3.19
C ARG A 125 2.13 25.37 -1.74
N VAL A 126 1.48 24.24 -1.49
CA VAL A 126 1.38 23.61 -0.17
C VAL A 126 2.63 22.80 0.18
N TYR A 127 3.36 22.28 -0.80
CA TYR A 127 4.47 21.36 -0.58
C TYR A 127 5.81 21.73 -1.24
N GLN A 128 5.84 22.78 -2.07
CA GLN A 128 7.06 23.27 -2.72
C GLN A 128 7.62 24.55 -2.06
N GLN A 129 7.55 24.66 -0.73
CA GLN A 129 8.17 25.77 0.01
C GLN A 129 9.69 25.58 0.17
#